data_AF-A0A6J2X8L3-F1
#
_entry.id   AF-A0A6J2X8L3-F1
#
_cell.length_a   1.000
_cell.length_b   1.000
_cell.length_c   1.000
_cell.angle_alpha   90.00
_cell.angle_beta   90.00
_cell.angle_gamma   90.00
#
_symmetry.space_group_name_H-M   'P 1'
#
loop_
_entity.id
_entity.type
_entity.pdbx_description
1 polymer ?
#
loop_
_entity_poly.entity_id
_entity_poly.type
_entity_poly.pdbx_seq_one_letter_code
_entity_poly.pdbx_strand_id
1 'polypeptide(L)'
;MAQRTMKCLGICITLSVIALSTATILDYHPLSEERIAQINEKAKTWKAGKNFEIEDWETVKRMANGVRPDALLRRRHYSAPHDISEEIPDTFDAREQWPNCISIPTVWDQSDCGSCWAIATAAAMSDRVCIQSNQTKQTFVSAEDLNSCCVVCSDGGDGCGGGYPEEAWAYWQTHGIVTGGLYQGNQGCKDYTLAPCEHHVNYTTRPQCADLNYVTPNCSRTCSEESGLNYTESKTYGQTPIFLAEELQIQLEILKNGPVQTSFFVMDDFPNYQSGVYEATSINWIGNHAMKILGWGVENGTKYWLIANTWNTDWGLDGYIKYIRGTDHLYIESSVVAALPKA
;
A
#
# COMPACT_ATOMS: atom_id res chain seq x y z
N MET A 1 41.71 53.64 65.96
CA MET A 1 40.29 53.42 66.27
C MET A 1 39.48 53.73 65.03
N ALA A 2 38.69 52.76 64.56
CA ALA A 2 37.48 52.86 63.72
C ALA A 2 37.59 53.61 62.35
N GLN A 3 37.00 53.20 61.23
CA GLN A 3 36.02 52.17 60.92
C GLN A 3 36.07 51.95 59.40
N ARG A 4 36.09 50.69 58.95
CA ARG A 4 35.86 50.30 57.55
C ARG A 4 34.36 50.39 57.27
N THR A 5 33.95 50.94 56.13
CA THR A 5 32.71 50.52 55.46
C THR A 5 32.74 50.78 53.95
N MET A 6 32.61 49.68 53.22
CA MET A 6 32.27 49.47 51.81
C MET A 6 31.42 50.57 51.13
N LYS A 7 31.73 50.86 49.86
CA LYS A 7 30.73 51.34 48.89
C LYS A 7 30.73 50.44 47.65
N CYS A 8 29.54 49.98 47.30
CA CYS A 8 29.20 48.95 46.32
C CYS A 8 29.59 49.33 44.89
N LEU A 9 30.13 48.35 44.18
CA LEU A 9 30.18 48.32 42.73
C LEU A 9 28.76 48.08 42.20
N GLY A 10 28.19 49.05 41.48
CA GLY A 10 26.88 48.91 40.84
C GLY A 10 26.99 47.97 39.63
N ILE A 11 26.46 46.75 39.76
CA ILE A 11 26.30 45.82 38.65
C ILE A 11 25.02 46.22 37.89
N CYS A 12 25.16 46.70 36.66
CA CYS A 12 24.06 46.82 35.72
C CYS A 12 23.61 45.41 35.31
N ILE A 13 22.50 44.94 35.89
CA ILE A 13 21.84 43.72 35.45
C ILE A 13 20.97 44.10 34.26
N THR A 14 21.46 43.85 33.04
CA THR A 14 20.63 43.84 31.85
C THR A 14 19.70 42.63 31.94
N LEU A 15 18.43 42.85 32.24
CA LEU A 15 17.36 41.85 32.13
C LEU A 15 17.14 41.53 30.65
N SER A 16 17.91 40.58 30.13
CA SER A 16 17.59 39.91 28.87
C SER A 16 16.39 39.00 29.13
N VAL A 17 15.21 39.46 28.73
CA VAL A 17 13.99 38.64 28.67
C VAL A 17 14.22 37.59 27.57
N ILE A 18 14.58 36.37 27.97
CA ILE A 18 14.54 35.21 27.09
C ILE A 18 13.06 34.89 26.92
N ALA A 19 12.48 35.35 25.81
CA ALA A 19 11.19 34.85 25.36
C ALA A 19 11.39 33.36 25.00
N LEU A 20 11.11 32.47 25.94
CA LEU A 20 10.85 31.08 25.62
C LEU A 20 9.57 31.06 24.79
N SER A 21 9.71 31.08 23.47
CA SER A 21 8.62 30.68 22.58
C SER A 21 8.36 29.20 22.85
N THR A 22 7.43 28.91 23.75
CA THR A 22 6.75 27.62 23.72
C THR A 22 5.97 27.62 22.42
N ALA A 23 6.59 27.14 21.34
CA ALA A 23 5.85 26.77 20.14
C ALA A 23 4.87 25.68 20.61
N THR A 24 3.64 26.10 20.88
CA THR A 24 2.53 25.16 21.02
C THR A 24 2.51 24.40 19.71
N ILE A 25 2.85 23.10 19.77
CA ILE A 25 2.62 22.21 18.64
C ILE A 25 1.11 22.22 18.47
N LEU A 26 0.60 23.00 17.51
CA LEU A 26 -0.80 22.93 17.15
C LEU A 26 -0.98 21.57 16.49
N ASP A 27 -1.71 20.70 17.16
CA ASP A 27 -2.04 19.37 16.66
C ASP A 27 -3.23 19.51 15.70
N TYR A 28 -2.92 19.79 14.44
CA TYR A 28 -3.93 19.86 13.38
C TYR A 28 -4.42 18.46 13.03
N HIS A 29 -5.69 18.36 12.66
CA HIS A 29 -6.23 17.09 12.17
C HIS A 29 -5.44 16.60 10.95
N PRO A 30 -5.08 15.30 10.85
CA PRO A 30 -4.21 14.78 9.78
C PRO A 30 -4.63 15.10 8.34
N LEU A 31 -5.94 15.27 8.12
CA LEU A 31 -6.55 15.59 6.81
C LEU A 31 -6.89 17.08 6.62
N SER A 32 -6.55 17.96 7.57
CA SER A 32 -6.91 19.38 7.47
C SER A 32 -6.02 20.15 6.50
N GLU A 33 -6.52 21.27 5.98
CA GLU A 33 -5.74 22.15 5.09
C GLU A 33 -4.48 22.70 5.77
N GLU A 34 -4.54 22.98 7.07
CA GLU A 34 -3.38 23.42 7.85
C GLU A 34 -2.32 22.33 7.96
N ARG A 35 -2.73 21.07 8.16
CA ARG A 35 -1.81 19.94 8.16
C ARG A 35 -1.17 19.75 6.78
N ILE A 36 -1.96 19.83 5.71
CA ILE A 36 -1.45 19.77 4.33
C ILE A 36 -0.43 20.88 4.07
N ALA A 37 -0.68 22.11 4.53
CA ALA A 37 0.27 23.21 4.43
C ALA A 37 1.58 22.90 5.20
N GLN A 38 1.49 22.39 6.43
CA GLN A 38 2.67 21.98 7.20
C GLN A 38 3.48 20.86 6.54
N ILE A 39 2.81 19.90 5.91
CA ILE A 39 3.47 18.84 5.16
C ILE A 39 4.24 19.46 3.98
N ASN A 40 3.61 20.36 3.21
CA ASN A 40 4.22 21.00 2.06
C ASN A 40 5.39 21.94 2.41
N GLU A 41 5.50 22.42 3.65
CA GLU A 41 6.69 23.14 4.14
C GLU A 41 7.90 22.21 4.36
N LYS A 42 7.65 20.93 4.66
CA LYS A 42 8.68 19.93 4.98
C LYS A 42 9.03 19.02 3.81
N ALA A 43 8.03 18.68 3.00
CA ALA A 43 8.16 17.77 1.88
C ALA A 43 9.09 18.37 0.82
N LYS A 44 10.12 17.61 0.42
CA LYS A 44 11.14 18.07 -0.54
C LYS A 44 10.89 17.53 -1.94
N THR A 45 10.41 16.29 -2.02
CA THR A 45 10.32 15.50 -3.25
C THR A 45 8.89 15.22 -3.67
N TRP A 46 7.90 15.56 -2.84
CA TRP A 46 6.49 15.31 -3.09
C TRP A 46 5.63 16.49 -2.64
N LYS A 47 4.38 16.49 -3.09
CA LYS A 47 3.38 17.49 -2.74
C LYS A 47 2.16 16.83 -2.12
N ALA A 48 1.73 17.39 -0.99
CA ALA A 48 0.48 17.03 -0.34
C ALA A 48 -0.69 17.87 -0.86
N GLY A 49 -1.87 17.28 -0.83
CA GLY A 49 -3.14 17.93 -1.11
C GLY A 49 -4.30 17.10 -0.61
N LYS A 50 -5.51 17.64 -0.76
CA LYS A 50 -6.72 17.05 -0.21
C LYS A 50 -7.15 15.88 -1.08
N ASN A 51 -7.00 14.66 -0.54
CA ASN A 51 -7.68 13.48 -1.08
C ASN A 51 -8.98 13.27 -0.32
N PHE A 52 -8.95 13.23 1.01
CA PHE A 52 -10.08 12.86 1.87
C PHE A 52 -10.69 14.06 2.60
N GLU A 53 -11.96 13.98 3.00
CA GLU A 53 -12.56 14.90 3.97
C GLU A 53 -12.16 14.54 5.41
N ILE A 54 -12.29 15.48 6.36
CA ILE A 54 -11.91 15.24 7.77
C ILE A 54 -12.76 14.11 8.37
N GLU A 55 -14.03 14.02 7.97
CA GLU A 55 -14.99 13.01 8.40
C GLU A 55 -14.57 11.58 8.00
N ASP A 56 -13.74 11.44 6.97
CA ASP A 56 -13.29 10.14 6.46
C ASP A 56 -12.15 9.51 7.29
N TRP A 57 -11.68 10.18 8.35
CA TRP A 57 -10.48 9.76 9.07
C TRP A 57 -10.51 8.32 9.60
N GLU A 58 -11.66 7.88 10.13
CA GLU A 58 -11.80 6.51 10.63
C GLU A 58 -11.75 5.47 9.51
N THR A 59 -12.30 5.81 8.34
CA THR A 59 -12.21 5.00 7.11
C THR A 59 -10.78 4.94 6.61
N VAL A 60 -10.08 6.08 6.53
CA VAL A 60 -8.67 6.16 6.14
C VAL A 60 -7.79 5.28 7.03
N LYS A 61 -7.96 5.34 8.36
CA LYS A 61 -7.21 4.48 9.29
C LYS A 61 -7.47 3.00 9.05
N ARG A 62 -8.72 2.60 8.79
CA ARG A 62 -9.06 1.21 8.48
C ARG A 62 -8.45 0.75 7.17
N MET A 63 -8.52 1.57 6.12
CA MET A 63 -7.91 1.26 4.82
C MET A 63 -6.38 1.18 4.88
N ALA A 64 -5.75 2.06 5.67
CA ALA A 64 -4.31 2.12 5.89
C ALA A 64 -3.75 1.07 6.87
N ASN A 65 -4.61 0.22 7.44
CA ASN A 65 -4.22 -0.76 8.47
C ASN A 65 -4.69 -2.19 8.14
N GLY A 66 -4.64 -2.58 6.86
CA GLY A 66 -5.02 -3.92 6.43
C GLY A 66 -3.93 -4.99 6.55
N VAL A 67 -2.72 -4.64 6.98
CA VAL A 67 -1.64 -5.62 7.25
C VAL A 67 -1.42 -5.78 8.75
N ARG A 68 -1.41 -7.02 9.24
CA ARG A 68 -1.20 -7.29 10.67
C ARG A 68 0.22 -6.87 11.11
N PRO A 69 0.39 -6.23 12.27
CA PRO A 69 1.69 -5.67 12.68
C PRO A 69 2.83 -6.68 12.76
N ASP A 70 2.55 -7.91 13.17
CA ASP A 70 3.57 -8.97 13.24
C ASP A 70 3.98 -9.47 11.85
N ALA A 71 3.15 -9.30 10.81
CA ALA A 71 3.50 -9.67 9.42
C ALA A 71 4.78 -8.95 8.94
N LEU A 72 4.90 -7.65 9.23
CA LEU A 72 6.07 -6.83 8.87
C LEU A 72 7.31 -7.16 9.70
N LEU A 73 7.13 -7.57 10.96
CA LEU A 73 8.21 -7.81 11.92
C LEU A 73 8.68 -9.28 11.97
N ARG A 74 7.98 -10.19 11.29
CA ARG A 74 8.37 -11.61 11.20
C ARG A 74 9.72 -11.75 10.50
N ARG A 75 10.61 -12.55 11.11
CA ARG A 75 11.90 -12.89 10.50
C ARG A 75 11.67 -13.73 9.24
N ARG A 76 12.22 -13.26 8.13
CA ARG A 76 12.11 -13.89 6.82
C ARG A 76 13.47 -14.43 6.38
N HIS A 77 13.45 -15.54 5.65
CA HIS A 77 14.62 -15.97 4.90
C HIS A 77 14.51 -15.35 3.51
N TYR A 78 15.22 -14.25 3.30
CA TYR A 78 15.25 -13.58 2.01
C TYR A 78 15.95 -14.45 0.96
N SER A 79 15.37 -14.45 -0.23
CA SER A 79 15.88 -15.11 -1.41
C SER A 79 16.61 -14.09 -2.27
N ALA A 80 17.71 -14.51 -2.89
CA ALA A 80 18.39 -13.76 -3.95
C ALA A 80 18.38 -14.63 -5.23
N PRO A 81 17.22 -14.79 -5.89
CA PRO A 81 17.08 -15.72 -7.01
C PRO A 81 17.76 -15.25 -8.30
N HIS A 82 18.14 -13.96 -8.39
CA HIS A 82 18.66 -13.37 -9.61
C HIS A 82 20.15 -13.06 -9.54
N ASP A 83 20.84 -13.22 -10.67
CA ASP A 83 22.21 -12.76 -10.85
C ASP A 83 22.23 -11.23 -10.99
N ILE A 84 22.97 -10.55 -10.10
CA ILE A 84 23.07 -9.10 -10.04
C ILE A 84 24.01 -8.49 -11.10
N SER A 85 24.60 -9.31 -11.97
CA SER A 85 25.41 -8.84 -13.10
C SER A 85 24.57 -8.32 -14.28
N GLU A 86 23.25 -8.54 -14.25
CA GLU A 86 22.35 -8.07 -15.29
C GLU A 86 22.18 -6.53 -15.25
N GLU A 87 22.19 -5.92 -16.43
CA GLU A 87 21.98 -4.48 -16.57
C GLU A 87 20.50 -4.14 -16.31
N ILE A 88 20.26 -3.22 -15.37
CA ILE A 88 18.91 -2.79 -14.99
C ILE A 88 18.69 -1.38 -15.57
N PRO A 89 17.60 -1.14 -16.31
CA PRO A 89 17.31 0.18 -16.85
C PRO A 89 17.03 1.20 -15.73
N ASP A 90 17.34 2.48 -15.96
CA ASP A 90 17.08 3.56 -14.99
C ASP A 90 15.58 3.73 -14.68
N THR A 91 14.72 3.41 -15.65
CA THR A 91 13.27 3.44 -15.56
C THR A 91 12.66 2.16 -16.10
N PHE A 92 11.61 1.68 -15.45
CA PHE A 92 10.83 0.53 -15.90
C PHE A 92 9.37 0.70 -15.50
N ASP A 93 8.47 0.36 -16.42
CA ASP A 93 7.04 0.31 -16.18
C ASP A 93 6.46 -0.98 -16.76
N ALA A 94 5.93 -1.85 -15.90
CA ALA A 94 5.33 -3.11 -16.33
C ALA A 94 4.18 -2.94 -17.33
N ARG A 95 3.49 -1.79 -17.33
CA ARG A 95 2.39 -1.49 -18.26
C ARG A 95 2.91 -1.31 -19.69
N GLU A 96 4.11 -0.76 -19.84
CA GLU A 96 4.77 -0.60 -21.13
C GLU A 96 5.41 -1.91 -21.60
N GLN A 97 5.97 -2.69 -20.66
CA GLN A 97 6.63 -3.95 -20.97
C GLN A 97 5.63 -5.06 -21.38
N TRP A 98 4.45 -5.12 -20.73
CA TRP A 98 3.43 -6.14 -20.99
C TRP A 98 2.06 -5.50 -21.28
N PRO A 99 1.92 -4.77 -22.39
CA PRO A 99 0.74 -3.95 -22.67
C PRO A 99 -0.54 -4.75 -22.93
N ASN A 100 -0.44 -6.04 -23.26
CA ASN A 100 -1.62 -6.89 -23.45
C ASN A 100 -2.14 -7.51 -22.15
N CYS A 101 -1.48 -7.29 -21.01
CA CYS A 101 -1.97 -7.75 -19.71
C CYS A 101 -2.87 -6.70 -19.06
N ILE A 102 -4.18 -6.89 -19.19
CA ILE A 102 -5.18 -5.90 -18.74
C ILE A 102 -5.18 -5.70 -17.22
N SER A 103 -4.68 -6.67 -16.46
CA SER A 103 -4.63 -6.61 -15.00
C SER A 103 -3.56 -5.65 -14.45
N ILE A 104 -2.48 -5.41 -15.21
CA ILE A 104 -1.36 -4.57 -14.76
C ILE A 104 -1.80 -3.12 -14.51
N PRO A 105 -2.48 -2.44 -15.46
CA PRO A 105 -2.98 -1.09 -15.25
C PRO A 105 -4.23 -1.02 -14.36
N THR A 106 -4.85 -2.14 -13.98
CA THR A 106 -6.04 -2.13 -13.13
C THR A 106 -5.70 -1.64 -11.72
N VAL A 107 -6.27 -0.49 -11.35
CA VAL A 107 -6.29 0.02 -9.98
C VAL A 107 -7.53 -0.50 -9.27
N TRP A 108 -7.32 -1.11 -8.12
CA TRP A 108 -8.39 -1.72 -7.32
C TRP A 108 -8.92 -0.73 -6.28
N ASP A 109 -10.13 -1.00 -5.78
CA ASP A 109 -10.72 -0.30 -4.66
C ASP A 109 -11.05 -1.33 -3.57
N GLN A 110 -10.39 -1.22 -2.42
CA GLN A 110 -10.62 -2.08 -1.26
C GLN A 110 -11.88 -1.70 -0.47
N SER A 111 -12.57 -0.65 -0.92
CA SER A 111 -13.70 -0.06 -0.23
C SER A 111 -13.31 0.31 1.19
N ASP A 112 -14.28 0.35 2.09
CA ASP A 112 -14.05 0.63 3.49
C ASP A 112 -13.77 -0.65 4.31
N CYS A 113 -12.79 -1.42 3.83
CA CYS A 113 -12.35 -2.70 4.39
C CYS A 113 -10.83 -2.79 4.40
N GLY A 114 -10.22 -3.28 5.49
CA GLY A 114 -8.76 -3.50 5.61
C GLY A 114 -8.24 -4.70 4.81
N SER A 115 -8.65 -4.85 3.55
CA SER A 115 -8.33 -6.00 2.69
C SER A 115 -7.18 -5.76 1.70
N CYS A 116 -6.39 -4.70 1.90
CA CYS A 116 -5.22 -4.41 1.05
C CYS A 116 -4.27 -5.61 0.92
N TRP A 117 -4.10 -6.40 1.99
CA TRP A 117 -3.29 -7.61 1.99
C TRP A 117 -3.75 -8.65 0.97
N ALA A 118 -5.07 -8.78 0.78
CA ALA A 118 -5.68 -9.70 -0.17
C ALA A 118 -5.64 -9.11 -1.58
N ILE A 119 -6.03 -7.84 -1.74
CA ILE A 119 -6.11 -7.18 -3.05
C ILE A 119 -4.72 -7.00 -3.68
N ALA A 120 -3.74 -6.45 -2.95
CA ALA A 120 -2.40 -6.24 -3.50
C ALA A 120 -1.75 -7.56 -3.94
N THR A 121 -1.97 -8.61 -3.15
CA THR A 121 -1.48 -9.96 -3.44
C THR A 121 -2.18 -10.55 -4.67
N ALA A 122 -3.51 -10.53 -4.71
CA ALA A 122 -4.30 -11.03 -5.84
C ALA A 122 -4.02 -10.25 -7.14
N ALA A 123 -3.80 -8.93 -7.06
CA ALA A 123 -3.43 -8.10 -8.21
C ALA A 123 -2.06 -8.53 -8.78
N ALA A 124 -1.05 -8.72 -7.93
CA ALA A 124 0.26 -9.21 -8.38
C ALA A 124 0.18 -10.65 -8.94
N MET A 125 -0.63 -11.53 -8.34
CA MET A 125 -0.87 -12.87 -8.89
C MET A 125 -1.50 -12.81 -10.28
N SER A 126 -2.52 -11.96 -10.47
CA SER A 126 -3.23 -11.78 -11.76
C SER A 126 -2.27 -11.33 -12.86
N ASP A 127 -1.43 -10.34 -12.56
CA ASP A 127 -0.41 -9.83 -13.49
C ASP A 127 0.54 -10.95 -13.91
N ARG A 128 1.01 -11.73 -12.95
CA ARG A 128 1.94 -12.83 -13.19
C ARG A 128 1.31 -13.98 -13.95
N VAL A 129 0.03 -14.30 -13.73
CA VAL A 129 -0.69 -15.28 -14.56
C VAL A 129 -0.69 -14.83 -16.02
N CYS A 130 -0.96 -13.55 -16.28
CA CYS A 130 -0.93 -13.02 -17.63
C CYS A 130 0.49 -13.04 -18.23
N ILE A 131 1.47 -12.46 -17.55
CA ILE A 131 2.85 -12.35 -18.03
C ILE A 131 3.43 -13.74 -18.35
N GLN A 132 3.29 -14.69 -17.43
CA GLN A 132 3.89 -16.02 -17.54
C GLN A 132 3.15 -16.93 -18.54
N SER A 133 1.95 -16.53 -18.96
CA SER A 133 1.24 -17.16 -20.08
C SER A 133 1.62 -16.57 -21.45
N ASN A 134 2.67 -15.75 -21.53
CA ASN A 134 2.98 -14.93 -22.70
C ASN A 134 1.80 -14.05 -23.13
N GLN A 135 1.12 -13.43 -22.15
CA GLN A 135 -0.02 -12.52 -22.35
C GLN A 135 -1.27 -13.16 -22.98
N THR A 136 -1.40 -14.50 -22.92
CA THR A 136 -2.54 -15.25 -23.48
C THR A 136 -3.69 -15.48 -22.50
N LYS A 137 -3.43 -15.47 -21.20
CA LYS A 137 -4.44 -15.64 -20.13
C LYS A 137 -4.68 -14.29 -19.43
N GLN A 138 -5.90 -13.78 -19.49
CA GLN A 138 -6.32 -12.54 -18.82
C GLN A 138 -7.06 -12.86 -17.50
N THR A 139 -6.45 -13.69 -16.67
CA THR A 139 -7.09 -14.21 -15.46
C THR A 139 -6.89 -13.28 -14.28
N PHE A 140 -8.00 -12.78 -13.71
CA PHE A 140 -7.99 -12.16 -12.39
C PHE A 140 -8.10 -13.23 -11.31
N VAL A 141 -7.20 -13.17 -10.32
CA VAL A 141 -7.25 -13.98 -9.10
C VAL A 141 -8.14 -13.27 -8.08
N SER A 142 -9.06 -14.01 -7.47
CA SER A 142 -10.09 -13.43 -6.59
C SER A 142 -9.52 -12.94 -5.26
N ALA A 143 -9.47 -11.62 -5.09
CA ALA A 143 -9.24 -11.00 -3.79
C ALA A 143 -10.37 -11.32 -2.79
N GLU A 144 -11.60 -11.52 -3.28
CA GLU A 144 -12.76 -11.90 -2.46
C GLU A 144 -12.60 -13.28 -1.81
N ASP A 145 -12.12 -14.27 -2.58
CA ASP A 145 -11.89 -15.63 -2.08
C ASP A 145 -10.78 -15.63 -1.02
N LEU A 146 -9.70 -14.87 -1.24
CA LEU A 146 -8.69 -14.64 -0.20
C LEU A 146 -9.28 -14.00 1.06
N ASN A 147 -9.95 -12.84 0.89
CA ASN A 147 -10.46 -12.03 1.98
C ASN A 147 -11.50 -12.76 2.84
N SER A 148 -12.37 -13.55 2.20
CA SER A 148 -13.47 -14.23 2.89
C SER A 148 -13.12 -15.65 3.34
N CYS A 149 -12.32 -16.42 2.58
CA CYS A 149 -12.15 -17.85 2.80
C CYS A 149 -10.78 -18.30 3.34
N CYS A 150 -9.75 -17.44 3.32
CA CYS A 150 -8.46 -17.79 3.90
C CYS A 150 -8.40 -17.52 5.41
N VAL A 151 -8.86 -18.48 6.20
CA VAL A 151 -8.87 -18.38 7.68
C VAL A 151 -7.46 -18.26 8.29
N VAL A 152 -6.42 -18.78 7.63
CA VAL A 152 -5.03 -18.65 8.11
C VAL A 152 -4.35 -17.34 7.68
N CYS A 153 -4.92 -16.66 6.69
CA CYS A 153 -4.38 -15.40 6.20
C CYS A 153 -4.84 -14.20 7.01
N SER A 154 -5.75 -14.38 7.97
CA SER A 154 -6.26 -13.34 8.87
C SER A 154 -6.60 -13.95 10.23
N ASP A 155 -6.84 -13.13 11.25
CA ASP A 155 -7.08 -13.61 12.62
C ASP A 155 -8.44 -14.31 12.74
N GLY A 156 -8.50 -15.59 12.38
CA GLY A 156 -9.73 -16.40 12.44
C GLY A 156 -10.70 -16.15 11.28
N GLY A 157 -10.22 -15.62 10.15
CA GLY A 157 -11.06 -15.29 8.99
C GLY A 157 -11.59 -13.86 8.97
N ASP A 158 -11.13 -12.98 9.88
CA ASP A 158 -11.45 -11.55 9.83
C ASP A 158 -10.60 -10.80 8.79
N GLY A 159 -10.92 -11.01 7.51
CA GLY A 159 -10.19 -10.43 6.37
C GLY A 159 -10.16 -8.90 6.34
N CYS A 160 -11.30 -8.24 6.60
CA CYS A 160 -11.39 -6.77 6.66
C CYS A 160 -10.75 -6.16 7.91
N GLY A 161 -10.52 -6.94 8.97
CA GLY A 161 -9.70 -6.52 10.10
C GLY A 161 -8.19 -6.56 9.81
N GLY A 162 -7.80 -7.07 8.64
CA GLY A 162 -6.41 -7.16 8.18
C GLY A 162 -5.86 -8.59 8.19
N GLY A 163 -4.80 -8.80 7.42
CA GLY A 163 -4.22 -10.11 7.20
C GLY A 163 -2.71 -10.11 6.92
N TYR A 164 -2.24 -11.27 6.47
CA TYR A 164 -0.84 -11.62 6.26
C TYR A 164 -0.60 -11.90 4.77
N PRO A 165 0.00 -10.96 4.02
CA PRO A 165 0.27 -11.16 2.59
C PRO A 165 1.10 -12.42 2.32
N GLU A 166 2.04 -12.77 3.19
CA GLU A 166 2.85 -13.99 3.03
C GLU A 166 2.01 -15.28 3.08
N GLU A 167 1.01 -15.33 3.96
CA GLU A 167 0.10 -16.47 4.06
C GLU A 167 -0.83 -16.52 2.86
N ALA A 168 -1.19 -15.38 2.27
CA ALA A 168 -1.98 -15.32 1.04
C ALA A 168 -1.24 -15.95 -0.15
N TRP A 169 0.07 -15.68 -0.29
CA TRP A 169 0.90 -16.34 -1.29
C TRP A 169 1.05 -17.85 -1.02
N ALA A 170 1.25 -18.25 0.24
CA ALA A 170 1.31 -19.67 0.62
C ALA A 170 -0.04 -20.39 0.40
N TYR A 171 -1.16 -19.69 0.60
CA TYR A 171 -2.50 -20.19 0.34
C TYR A 171 -2.72 -20.44 -1.15
N TRP A 172 -2.26 -19.53 -2.01
CA TRP A 172 -2.29 -19.73 -3.47
C TRP A 172 -1.54 -20.97 -3.91
N GLN A 173 -0.39 -21.27 -3.27
CA GLN A 173 0.37 -22.50 -3.54
C GLN A 173 -0.39 -23.76 -3.10
N THR A 174 -0.90 -23.76 -1.87
CA THR A 174 -1.36 -24.99 -1.19
C THR A 174 -2.82 -25.32 -1.41
N HIS A 175 -3.68 -24.30 -1.48
CA HIS A 175 -5.14 -24.45 -1.57
C HIS A 175 -5.67 -23.97 -2.93
N GLY A 176 -4.96 -23.05 -3.58
CA GLY A 176 -5.42 -22.36 -4.79
C GLY A 176 -6.54 -21.36 -4.49
N ILE A 177 -6.67 -20.37 -5.38
CA ILE A 177 -7.62 -19.26 -5.26
C ILE A 177 -8.42 -19.18 -6.55
N VAL A 178 -9.74 -19.04 -6.44
CA VAL A 178 -10.61 -18.97 -7.63
C VAL A 178 -10.38 -17.69 -8.45
N THR A 179 -10.86 -17.67 -9.68
CA THR A 179 -10.87 -16.46 -10.50
C THR A 179 -11.88 -15.43 -9.98
N GLY A 180 -11.63 -14.15 -10.21
CA GLY A 180 -12.54 -13.07 -9.87
C GLY A 180 -11.83 -11.73 -9.83
N GLY A 181 -12.44 -10.71 -10.40
CA GLY A 181 -11.88 -9.37 -10.52
C GLY A 181 -12.59 -8.34 -9.65
N LEU A 182 -12.78 -7.16 -10.24
CA LEU A 182 -13.33 -6.00 -9.55
C LEU A 182 -14.83 -6.18 -9.25
N TYR A 183 -15.34 -5.33 -8.36
CA TYR A 183 -16.77 -5.27 -8.06
C TYR A 183 -17.63 -5.15 -9.32
N GLN A 184 -18.58 -6.07 -9.48
CA GLN A 184 -19.45 -6.18 -10.66
C GLN A 184 -18.69 -6.27 -12.00
N GLY A 185 -17.47 -6.80 -12.00
CA GLY A 185 -16.66 -6.94 -13.22
C GLY A 185 -17.10 -8.05 -14.15
N ASN A 186 -17.80 -9.07 -13.63
CA ASN A 186 -18.02 -10.36 -14.26
C ASN A 186 -16.72 -11.00 -14.79
N GLN A 187 -15.68 -11.00 -13.95
CA GLN A 187 -14.29 -11.34 -14.31
C GLN A 187 -13.82 -12.70 -13.77
N GLY A 188 -14.75 -13.53 -13.30
CA GLY A 188 -14.44 -14.89 -12.89
C GLY A 188 -15.51 -15.49 -11.99
N CYS A 189 -15.07 -16.48 -11.21
CA CYS A 189 -15.92 -17.20 -10.27
C CYS A 189 -16.45 -16.29 -9.16
N LYS A 190 -15.59 -15.45 -8.57
CA LYS A 190 -15.92 -14.67 -7.38
C LYS A 190 -15.27 -13.30 -7.41
N ASP A 191 -15.94 -12.38 -8.09
CA ASP A 191 -15.56 -10.97 -8.09
C ASP A 191 -15.68 -10.35 -6.70
N TYR A 192 -14.97 -9.23 -6.49
CA TYR A 192 -15.02 -8.48 -5.23
C TYR A 192 -16.46 -8.05 -4.89
N THR A 193 -16.89 -8.26 -3.65
CA THR A 193 -18.30 -8.02 -3.29
C THR A 193 -18.55 -6.67 -2.63
N LEU A 194 -17.50 -6.03 -2.12
CA LEU A 194 -17.61 -4.71 -1.50
C LEU A 194 -17.58 -3.63 -2.58
N ALA A 195 -18.65 -2.84 -2.64
CA ALA A 195 -18.76 -1.76 -3.61
C ALA A 195 -17.65 -0.70 -3.39
N PRO A 196 -17.02 -0.21 -4.46
CA PRO A 196 -16.21 1.01 -4.41
C PRO A 196 -17.04 2.14 -3.77
N CYS A 197 -16.43 2.87 -2.85
CA CYS A 197 -17.10 3.94 -2.14
C CYS A 197 -16.30 5.23 -2.27
N GLU A 198 -17.00 6.36 -2.23
CA GLU A 198 -16.36 7.66 -2.30
C GLU A 198 -15.70 7.94 -0.96
N HIS A 199 -14.38 8.05 -1.03
CA HIS A 199 -13.55 8.50 0.07
C HIS A 199 -12.72 9.71 -0.33
N HIS A 200 -12.90 10.24 -1.56
CA HIS A 200 -12.20 11.44 -2.00
C HIS A 200 -13.11 12.65 -2.20
N VAL A 201 -12.50 13.83 -2.15
CA VAL A 201 -13.20 15.08 -2.41
C VAL A 201 -13.60 15.20 -3.88
N ASN A 202 -14.82 15.70 -4.12
CA ASN A 202 -15.36 16.16 -5.42
C ASN A 202 -15.71 15.12 -6.51
N TYR A 203 -15.81 13.83 -6.23
CA TYR A 203 -16.30 12.86 -7.22
C TYR A 203 -17.64 12.24 -6.77
N THR A 204 -18.77 12.76 -7.25
CA THR A 204 -20.13 12.30 -6.86
C THR A 204 -20.55 11.00 -7.57
N THR A 205 -19.61 10.17 -8.02
CA THR A 205 -19.91 8.98 -8.81
C THR A 205 -20.09 7.70 -7.99
N ARG A 206 -19.69 7.71 -6.70
CA ARG A 206 -19.76 6.54 -5.80
C ARG A 206 -20.54 6.85 -4.51
N PRO A 207 -21.15 5.84 -3.85
CA PRO A 207 -21.79 6.03 -2.55
C PRO A 207 -20.78 6.37 -1.45
N GLN A 208 -21.20 7.09 -0.41
CA GLN A 208 -20.34 7.42 0.74
C GLN A 208 -19.95 6.16 1.52
N CYS A 209 -18.67 6.02 1.89
CA CYS A 209 -18.16 4.84 2.59
C CYS A 209 -18.80 4.63 3.98
N ALA A 210 -19.08 5.73 4.71
CA ALA A 210 -19.59 5.69 6.08
C ALA A 210 -20.95 4.98 6.22
N ASP A 211 -21.75 4.91 5.15
CA ASP A 211 -23.09 4.33 5.16
C ASP A 211 -23.11 2.81 5.02
N LEU A 212 -21.96 2.18 4.77
CA LEU A 212 -21.89 0.82 4.22
C LEU A 212 -21.47 -0.26 5.24
N ASN A 213 -21.04 0.14 6.44
CA ASN A 213 -20.75 -0.72 7.61
C ASN A 213 -20.09 -2.06 7.26
N TYR A 214 -18.93 -2.01 6.62
CA TYR A 214 -18.31 -3.19 6.05
C TYR A 214 -17.78 -4.14 7.12
N VAL A 215 -18.24 -5.38 7.02
CA VAL A 215 -17.71 -6.55 7.71
C VAL A 215 -17.11 -7.49 6.66
N THR A 216 -16.19 -8.35 7.07
CA THR A 216 -15.66 -9.39 6.19
C THR A 216 -16.80 -10.21 5.59
N PRO A 217 -16.92 -10.31 4.25
CA PRO A 217 -17.93 -11.15 3.62
C PRO A 217 -17.80 -12.61 4.07
N ASN A 218 -18.94 -13.28 4.21
CA ASN A 218 -18.93 -14.70 4.57
C ASN A 218 -18.23 -15.53 3.48
N CYS A 219 -17.40 -16.48 3.91
CA CYS A 219 -16.83 -17.46 2.98
C CYS A 219 -17.95 -18.30 2.35
N SER A 220 -18.20 -18.08 1.06
CA SER A 220 -18.90 -19.04 0.22
C SER A 220 -17.93 -19.71 -0.75
N ARG A 221 -17.97 -21.04 -0.81
CA ARG A 221 -17.21 -21.88 -1.75
C ARG A 221 -18.04 -22.24 -2.98
N THR A 222 -18.69 -21.23 -3.53
CA THR A 222 -19.48 -21.27 -4.76
C THR A 222 -19.13 -20.05 -5.59
N CYS A 223 -19.19 -20.17 -6.92
CA CYS A 223 -19.08 -19.02 -7.81
C CYS A 223 -20.39 -18.21 -7.82
N SER A 224 -20.35 -16.99 -8.35
CA SER A 224 -21.56 -16.23 -8.67
C SER A 224 -22.41 -16.99 -9.69
N GLU A 225 -23.72 -16.93 -9.55
CA GLU A 225 -24.65 -17.59 -10.49
C GLU A 225 -24.43 -17.08 -11.92
N GLU A 226 -24.16 -15.78 -12.06
CA GLU A 226 -23.90 -15.11 -13.34
C GLU A 226 -22.67 -15.65 -14.08
N SER A 227 -21.64 -16.10 -13.35
CA SER A 227 -20.43 -16.65 -13.98
C SER A 227 -20.67 -18.01 -14.64
N GLY A 228 -21.63 -18.80 -14.16
CA GLY A 228 -21.84 -20.19 -14.58
C GLY A 228 -20.64 -21.12 -14.32
N LEU A 229 -19.64 -20.69 -13.55
CA LEU A 229 -18.40 -21.42 -13.32
C LEU A 229 -18.51 -22.38 -12.12
N ASN A 230 -17.65 -23.40 -12.12
CA ASN A 230 -17.46 -24.27 -10.96
C ASN A 230 -16.34 -23.73 -10.05
N TYR A 231 -16.59 -23.69 -8.74
CA TYR A 231 -15.64 -23.13 -7.76
C TYR A 231 -14.30 -23.87 -7.76
N THR A 232 -14.31 -25.21 -7.73
CA THR A 232 -13.08 -26.00 -7.66
C THR A 232 -12.29 -25.91 -8.96
N GLU A 233 -12.97 -25.94 -10.10
CA GLU A 233 -12.33 -25.87 -11.43
C GLU A 233 -11.80 -24.48 -11.75
N SER A 234 -12.34 -23.43 -11.11
CA SER A 234 -11.88 -22.04 -11.30
C SER A 234 -10.63 -21.69 -10.50
N LYS A 235 -10.07 -22.63 -9.73
CA LYS A 235 -8.89 -22.38 -8.92
C LYS A 235 -7.63 -22.22 -9.77
N THR A 236 -6.89 -21.16 -9.45
CA THR A 236 -5.52 -20.91 -9.88
C THR A 236 -4.56 -21.29 -8.75
N TYR A 237 -3.33 -21.67 -9.10
CA TYR A 237 -2.32 -22.11 -8.14
C TYR A 237 -0.99 -21.42 -8.38
N GLY A 238 -0.27 -21.15 -7.28
CA GLY A 238 1.08 -20.62 -7.29
C GLY A 238 2.17 -21.68 -7.10
N GLN A 239 3.41 -21.30 -7.40
CA GLN A 239 4.62 -21.97 -6.95
C GLN A 239 4.99 -21.52 -5.53
N THR A 240 6.12 -21.99 -5.00
CA THR A 240 6.60 -21.58 -3.68
C THR A 240 6.85 -20.08 -3.64
N PRO A 241 6.32 -19.35 -2.63
CA PRO A 241 6.60 -17.94 -2.50
C PRO A 241 8.07 -17.68 -2.15
N ILE A 242 8.59 -16.59 -2.71
CA ILE A 242 9.90 -16.04 -2.40
C ILE A 242 9.74 -14.72 -1.66
N PHE A 243 10.61 -14.52 -0.68
CA PHE A 243 10.73 -13.27 0.05
C PHE A 243 11.91 -12.51 -0.52
N LEU A 244 11.68 -11.30 -0.98
CA LEU A 244 12.71 -10.47 -1.58
C LEU A 244 13.05 -9.33 -0.63
N ALA A 245 14.33 -8.98 -0.63
CA ALA A 245 14.86 -7.79 -0.04
C ALA A 245 15.95 -7.25 -0.98
N GLU A 246 16.48 -6.09 -0.67
CA GLU A 246 17.49 -5.38 -1.47
C GLU A 246 16.95 -4.87 -2.81
N GLU A 247 17.27 -3.61 -3.11
CA GLU A 247 16.79 -2.86 -4.27
C GLU A 247 16.96 -3.66 -5.59
N LEU A 248 18.15 -4.22 -5.83
CA LEU A 248 18.47 -4.90 -7.09
C LEU A 248 17.68 -6.20 -7.30
N GLN A 249 17.51 -7.03 -6.25
CA GLN A 249 16.74 -8.28 -6.38
C GLN A 249 15.27 -8.00 -6.66
N ILE A 250 14.71 -6.95 -6.05
CA ILE A 250 13.34 -6.51 -6.31
C ILE A 250 13.20 -6.02 -7.76
N GLN A 251 14.13 -5.20 -8.26
CA GLN A 251 14.11 -4.73 -9.65
C GLN A 251 14.20 -5.91 -10.64
N LEU A 252 15.14 -6.84 -10.42
CA LEU A 252 15.32 -8.01 -11.28
C LEU A 252 14.11 -8.94 -11.28
N GLU A 253 13.48 -9.13 -10.12
CA GLU A 253 12.24 -9.90 -10.04
C GLU A 253 11.14 -9.25 -10.87
N ILE A 254 10.93 -7.94 -10.71
CA ILE A 254 9.91 -7.22 -11.46
C ILE A 254 10.21 -7.27 -12.96
N LEU A 255 11.46 -7.04 -13.36
CA LEU A 255 11.89 -7.03 -14.77
C LEU A 255 11.61 -8.36 -15.48
N LYS A 256 11.87 -9.49 -14.80
CA LYS A 256 11.77 -10.82 -15.39
C LYS A 256 10.38 -11.42 -15.26
N ASN A 257 9.76 -11.22 -14.10
CA ASN A 257 8.60 -12.00 -13.69
C ASN A 257 7.34 -11.17 -13.49
N GLY A 258 7.45 -9.83 -13.48
CA GLY A 258 6.33 -8.91 -13.34
C GLY A 258 6.12 -8.39 -11.92
N PRO A 259 5.07 -7.58 -11.73
CA PRO A 259 4.79 -6.87 -10.47
C PRO A 259 4.83 -7.75 -9.22
N VAL A 260 5.24 -7.16 -8.10
CA VAL A 260 5.39 -7.82 -6.79
C VAL A 260 4.51 -7.15 -5.74
N GLN A 261 4.14 -7.88 -4.70
CA GLN A 261 3.44 -7.32 -3.55
C GLN A 261 4.46 -6.81 -2.53
N THR A 262 4.22 -5.64 -1.95
CA THR A 262 4.98 -5.10 -0.82
C THR A 262 4.05 -4.66 0.31
N SER A 263 4.59 -4.53 1.51
CA SER A 263 3.94 -3.94 2.67
C SER A 263 4.87 -2.96 3.38
N PHE A 264 4.31 -1.92 4.00
CA PHE A 264 5.08 -0.87 4.66
C PHE A 264 4.26 -0.19 5.76
N PHE A 265 4.94 0.58 6.62
CA PHE A 265 4.27 1.42 7.62
C PHE A 265 3.66 2.67 6.99
N VAL A 266 2.43 3.00 7.36
CA VAL A 266 1.74 4.20 6.90
C VAL A 266 1.78 5.26 7.99
N MET A 267 2.22 6.46 7.61
CA MET A 267 2.22 7.65 8.46
C MET A 267 1.01 8.53 8.17
N ASP A 268 0.64 9.40 9.10
CA ASP A 268 -0.56 10.27 9.01
C ASP A 268 -0.54 11.30 7.86
N ASP A 269 0.59 11.49 7.19
CA ASP A 269 0.75 12.36 6.03
C ASP A 269 0.56 11.63 4.69
N PHE A 270 0.71 10.30 4.66
CA PHE A 270 0.52 9.47 3.46
C PHE A 270 -0.84 9.66 2.77
N PRO A 271 -1.99 9.75 3.48
CA PRO A 271 -3.29 9.92 2.83
C PRO A 271 -3.38 11.19 1.99
N ASN A 272 -2.56 12.21 2.30
CA ASN A 272 -2.55 13.49 1.59
C ASN A 272 -1.65 13.49 0.34
N TYR A 273 -1.04 12.37 -0.05
CA TYR A 273 -0.18 12.31 -1.24
C TYR A 273 -0.92 12.70 -2.53
N GLN A 274 -0.35 13.61 -3.32
CA GLN A 274 -0.87 14.00 -4.64
C GLN A 274 0.12 13.71 -5.77
N SER A 275 1.39 14.04 -5.59
CA SER A 275 2.40 13.92 -6.65
C SER A 275 3.83 13.96 -6.11
N GLY A 276 4.78 13.63 -6.98
CA GLY A 276 6.22 13.56 -6.68
C GLY A 276 6.61 12.25 -5.98
N VAL A 277 7.84 12.17 -5.47
CA VAL A 277 8.37 10.98 -4.80
C VAL A 277 8.13 11.07 -3.30
N TYR A 278 7.18 10.29 -2.80
CA TYR A 278 6.82 10.26 -1.39
C TYR A 278 7.98 9.79 -0.52
N GLU A 279 8.28 10.60 0.49
CA GLU A 279 9.14 10.31 1.63
C GLU A 279 8.45 10.93 2.85
N ALA A 280 8.11 10.10 3.83
CA ALA A 280 7.33 10.52 4.99
C ALA A 280 7.97 11.73 5.70
N THR A 281 7.15 12.74 5.93
CA THR A 281 7.49 13.96 6.71
C THR A 281 6.97 13.88 8.14
N SER A 282 6.10 12.91 8.41
CA SER A 282 5.54 12.58 9.71
C SER A 282 6.18 11.34 10.33
N ILE A 283 6.09 11.27 11.66
CA ILE A 283 6.48 10.10 12.47
C ILE A 283 5.26 9.44 13.12
N ASN A 284 4.06 9.98 12.90
CA ASN A 284 2.82 9.48 13.49
C ASN A 284 2.33 8.29 12.67
N TRP A 285 2.57 7.09 13.18
CA TRP A 285 2.11 5.85 12.58
C TRP A 285 0.60 5.68 12.70
N ILE A 286 -0.06 5.28 11.61
CA ILE A 286 -1.51 5.06 11.56
C ILE A 286 -1.91 3.64 11.15
N GLY A 287 -0.97 2.84 10.65
CA GLY A 287 -1.24 1.46 10.26
C GLY A 287 -0.17 0.86 9.36
N ASN A 288 -0.45 -0.34 8.88
CA ASN A 288 0.37 -1.05 7.91
C ASN A 288 -0.45 -1.38 6.67
N HIS A 289 0.11 -1.11 5.51
CA HIS A 289 -0.60 -1.23 4.23
C HIS A 289 0.16 -2.11 3.26
N ALA A 290 -0.57 -2.75 2.34
CA ALA A 290 -0.01 -3.58 1.28
C ALA A 290 -0.37 -3.02 -0.09
N MET A 291 0.60 -2.98 -1.00
CA MET A 291 0.44 -2.43 -2.35
C MET A 291 1.23 -3.25 -3.38
N LYS A 292 1.05 -2.95 -4.67
CA LYS A 292 1.69 -3.64 -5.79
C LYS A 292 2.76 -2.77 -6.43
N ILE A 293 4.04 -3.16 -6.33
CA ILE A 293 5.14 -2.50 -7.06
C ILE A 293 5.16 -3.03 -8.49
N LEU A 294 5.10 -2.13 -9.47
CA LEU A 294 5.08 -2.49 -10.90
C LEU A 294 6.18 -1.81 -11.73
N GLY A 295 7.03 -1.00 -11.10
CA GLY A 295 8.09 -0.30 -11.81
C GLY A 295 8.95 0.58 -10.93
N TRP A 296 9.82 1.35 -11.56
CA TRP A 296 10.70 2.31 -10.90
C TRP A 296 11.13 3.41 -11.87
N GLY A 297 11.71 4.46 -11.33
CA GLY A 297 12.36 5.49 -12.12
C GLY A 297 13.18 6.46 -11.28
N VAL A 298 13.51 7.59 -11.90
CA VAL A 298 14.20 8.71 -11.27
C VAL A 298 13.45 9.99 -11.63
N GLU A 299 13.08 10.79 -10.63
CA GLU A 299 12.45 12.09 -10.80
C GLU A 299 13.28 13.15 -10.09
N ASN A 300 13.78 14.15 -10.83
CA ASN A 300 14.61 15.23 -10.28
C ASN A 300 15.81 14.73 -9.45
N GLY A 301 16.41 13.61 -9.85
CA GLY A 301 17.54 12.98 -9.14
C GLY A 301 17.12 12.04 -7.98
N THR A 302 15.84 11.96 -7.67
CA THR A 302 15.30 11.08 -6.62
C THR A 302 14.80 9.76 -7.22
N LYS A 303 15.39 8.64 -6.78
CA LYS A 303 14.97 7.29 -7.17
C LYS A 303 13.61 6.95 -6.55
N TYR A 304 12.71 6.34 -7.33
CA TYR A 304 11.41 5.91 -6.84
C TYR A 304 11.02 4.50 -7.30
N TRP A 305 10.13 3.87 -6.53
CA TRP A 305 9.27 2.75 -6.92
C TRP A 305 7.94 3.29 -7.45
N LEU A 306 7.45 2.73 -8.56
CA LEU A 306 6.11 2.98 -9.08
C LEU A 306 5.16 1.91 -8.52
N ILE A 307 4.16 2.34 -7.76
CA ILE A 307 3.32 1.44 -6.98
C ILE A 307 1.84 1.76 -7.24
N ALA A 308 1.04 0.73 -7.50
CA ALA A 308 -0.42 0.83 -7.60
C ALA A 308 -1.04 0.66 -6.21
N ASN A 309 -1.88 1.61 -5.81
CA ASN A 309 -2.65 1.57 -4.57
C ASN A 309 -3.94 0.76 -4.75
N THR A 310 -4.66 0.58 -3.65
CA THR A 310 -5.93 -0.14 -3.56
C THR A 310 -7.07 0.78 -3.12
N TRP A 311 -6.94 2.08 -3.38
CA TRP A 311 -7.86 3.15 -2.97
C TRP A 311 -8.43 3.88 -4.19
N ASN A 312 -8.77 3.13 -5.24
CA ASN A 312 -9.27 3.61 -6.54
C ASN A 312 -8.36 4.61 -7.27
N THR A 313 -8.83 5.05 -8.44
CA THR A 313 -8.12 5.92 -9.37
C THR A 313 -8.09 7.39 -8.95
N ASP A 314 -8.94 7.82 -8.02
CA ASP A 314 -9.07 9.25 -7.73
C ASP A 314 -8.06 9.70 -6.67
N TRP A 315 -7.38 8.73 -6.04
CA TRP A 315 -6.28 8.97 -5.10
C TRP A 315 -4.96 9.23 -5.82
N GLY A 316 -4.21 10.24 -5.38
CA GLY A 316 -2.81 10.41 -5.77
C GLY A 316 -2.62 10.62 -7.28
N LEU A 317 -1.75 9.82 -7.90
CA LEU A 317 -1.48 9.87 -9.35
C LEU A 317 -2.34 8.85 -10.09
N ASP A 318 -3.62 9.10 -10.27
CA ASP A 318 -4.56 8.18 -10.93
C ASP A 318 -4.60 6.78 -10.26
N GLY A 319 -4.50 6.75 -8.92
CA GLY A 319 -4.40 5.52 -8.12
C GLY A 319 -2.99 4.99 -7.90
N TYR A 320 -1.97 5.68 -8.40
CA TYR A 320 -0.56 5.33 -8.25
C TYR A 320 0.19 6.29 -7.31
N ILE A 321 1.34 5.83 -6.83
CA ILE A 321 2.31 6.61 -6.06
C ILE A 321 3.72 6.33 -6.56
N LYS A 322 4.56 7.37 -6.53
CA LYS A 322 6.02 7.22 -6.60
C LYS A 322 6.55 7.24 -5.17
N TYR A 323 7.17 6.16 -4.73
CA TYR A 323 7.64 6.00 -3.36
C TYR A 323 9.17 5.95 -3.33
N ILE A 324 9.84 6.60 -2.38
CA ILE A 324 11.31 6.66 -2.31
C ILE A 324 11.94 5.25 -2.37
N ARG A 325 12.95 5.07 -3.23
CA ARG A 325 13.62 3.78 -3.49
C ARG A 325 15.09 3.78 -3.06
N GLY A 326 15.53 2.64 -2.54
CA GLY A 326 16.91 2.34 -2.18
C GLY A 326 17.27 2.69 -0.74
N THR A 327 16.27 2.92 0.11
CA THR A 327 16.45 3.32 1.51
C THR A 327 15.64 2.46 2.49
N ASP A 328 14.92 1.44 1.99
CA ASP A 328 13.95 0.64 2.74
C ASP A 328 12.99 1.52 3.59
N HIS A 329 12.58 2.66 3.04
CA HIS A 329 11.82 3.66 3.78
C HIS A 329 10.49 3.08 4.26
N LEU A 330 10.37 2.95 5.59
CA LEU A 330 9.22 2.34 6.25
C LEU A 330 8.99 0.86 5.88
N TYR A 331 10.06 0.09 5.68
CA TYR A 331 10.06 -1.37 5.40
C TYR A 331 9.59 -1.78 4.00
N ILE A 332 9.45 -0.83 3.07
CA ILE A 332 8.87 -1.11 1.75
C ILE A 332 9.71 -2.06 0.88
N GLU A 333 10.99 -2.23 1.17
CA GLU A 333 11.89 -3.17 0.47
C GLU A 333 12.08 -4.46 1.28
N SER A 334 11.86 -4.43 2.59
CA SER A 334 11.95 -5.60 3.48
C SER A 334 10.70 -6.50 3.52
N SER A 335 9.59 -6.10 2.91
CA SER A 335 8.34 -6.89 2.93
C SER A 335 7.84 -7.32 1.55
N VAL A 336 8.74 -7.47 0.59
CA VAL A 336 8.38 -7.87 -0.78
C VAL A 336 8.17 -9.39 -0.86
N VAL A 337 7.03 -9.81 -1.38
CA VAL A 337 6.69 -11.22 -1.61
C VAL A 337 6.16 -11.43 -3.02
N ALA A 338 6.55 -12.53 -3.62
CA ALA A 338 6.10 -12.93 -4.94
C ALA A 338 6.10 -14.46 -5.10
N ALA A 339 5.35 -14.96 -6.07
CA ALA A 339 5.44 -16.32 -6.56
C ALA A 339 5.12 -16.35 -8.05
N LEU A 340 5.65 -17.35 -8.77
CA LEU A 340 5.22 -17.65 -10.14
C LEU A 340 3.90 -18.45 -10.12
N PRO A 341 3.04 -18.34 -11.13
CA PRO A 341 1.91 -19.24 -11.29
C PRO A 341 2.39 -20.66 -11.60
N LYS A 342 1.60 -21.65 -11.20
CA LYS A 342 1.74 -23.04 -11.62
C LYS A 342 1.18 -23.19 -13.04
N ALA A 343 1.93 -23.87 -13.90
CA ALA A 343 1.63 -24.04 -15.33
C ALA A 343 0.26 -24.70 -15.60
#